data_AF-A0A0M3KCR0-F1
#
_entry.id   AF-A0A0M3KCR0-F1
#
_cell.length_a   1.000
_cell.length_b   1.000
_cell.length_c   1.000
_cell.angle_alpha   90.00
_cell.angle_beta   90.00
_cell.angle_gamma   90.00
#
_symmetry.space_group_name_H-M   'P 1'
#
loop_
_entity.id
_entity.type
_entity.pdbx_description
1 polymer ?
#
loop_
_entity_poly.entity_id
_entity_poly.type
_entity_poly.pdbx_seq_one_letter_code
_entity_poly.pdbx_strand_id
1 'polypeptide(L)' 'MLFSGTILGTVDKYAVNEAAWTASQAALVACEHCGRTFNPDRLQIHQRSCTKEKPAKRVTTTNIKKP' A
#
# COMPACT_ATOMS: atom_id res chain seq x y z
N MET A 1 -41.97 14.98 -22.87
CA MET A 1 -40.58 15.46 -23.01
C MET A 1 -39.70 14.42 -22.36
N LEU A 2 -38.93 13.72 -23.19
CA LEU A 2 -38.23 12.49 -22.86
C LEU A 2 -36.85 12.79 -22.26
N PHE A 3 -36.41 11.91 -21.36
CA PHE A 3 -35.07 11.75 -20.80
C PHE A 3 -34.55 12.92 -19.93
N SER A 4 -34.96 12.92 -18.64
CA SER A 4 -34.19 13.61 -17.59
C SER A 4 -32.80 12.98 -17.53
N GLY A 5 -31.84 13.70 -18.14
CA GLY A 5 -30.48 13.28 -18.37
C GLY A 5 -29.78 12.85 -17.08
N THR A 6 -29.41 11.58 -17.03
CA THR A 6 -28.30 11.15 -16.18
C THR A 6 -27.03 11.41 -16.98
N ILE A 7 -26.41 12.58 -16.78
CA ILE A 7 -25.14 12.91 -17.41
C ILE A 7 -24.12 13.31 -16.33
N LEU A 8 -22.97 12.63 -16.35
CA LEU A 8 -21.65 13.02 -15.84
C LEU A 8 -21.33 12.88 -14.33
N GLY A 9 -20.94 11.66 -13.93
CA GLY A 9 -19.52 11.40 -13.65
C GLY A 9 -18.86 12.06 -12.43
N THR A 10 -19.56 12.27 -11.32
CA THR A 10 -18.91 12.68 -10.06
C THR A 10 -18.43 11.46 -9.30
N VAL A 11 -17.19 11.02 -9.58
CA VAL A 11 -16.51 10.02 -8.74
C VAL A 11 -16.25 10.68 -7.38
N ASP A 12 -16.82 10.13 -6.31
CA ASP A 12 -16.52 10.59 -4.96
C ASP A 12 -15.04 10.31 -4.65
N LYS A 13 -14.23 11.37 -4.69
CA LYS A 13 -12.78 11.33 -4.53
C LYS A 13 -12.37 10.77 -3.16
N TYR A 14 -13.18 10.97 -2.13
CA TYR A 14 -12.88 10.48 -0.78
C TYR A 14 -13.11 8.98 -0.70
N ALA A 15 -14.23 8.50 -1.25
CA ALA A 15 -14.54 7.08 -1.31
C ALA A 15 -13.45 6.29 -2.07
N VAL A 16 -12.99 6.80 -3.22
CA VAL A 16 -11.93 6.13 -3.99
C VAL A 16 -10.56 6.20 -3.31
N ASN A 17 -10.25 7.29 -2.59
CA ASN A 17 -9.00 7.40 -1.86
C ASN A 17 -8.94 6.41 -0.70
N GLU A 18 -10.01 6.27 0.09
CA GLU A 18 -10.06 5.30 1.18
C GLU A 18 -10.06 3.85 0.67
N ALA A 19 -10.75 3.58 -0.43
CA ALA A 19 -10.68 2.27 -1.09
C ALA A 19 -9.26 1.95 -1.58
N ALA A 20 -8.60 2.92 -2.22
CA ALA A 20 -7.21 2.77 -2.68
C ALA A 20 -6.25 2.55 -1.51
N TRP A 21 -6.44 3.29 -0.40
CA TRP A 21 -5.64 3.09 0.81
C TRP A 21 -5.84 1.67 1.37
N THR A 22 -7.08 1.24 1.56
CA THR A 22 -7.40 -0.10 2.07
C THR A 22 -6.83 -1.20 1.18
N ALA A 23 -6.98 -1.07 -0.14
CA ALA A 23 -6.40 -2.01 -1.10
C ALA A 23 -4.87 -2.05 -1.04
N SER A 24 -4.22 -0.88 -0.92
CA SER A 24 -2.76 -0.80 -0.80
C SER A 24 -2.24 -1.51 0.44
N GLN A 25 -2.94 -1.38 1.58
CA GLN A 25 -2.58 -2.04 2.82
C GLN A 25 -2.78 -3.56 2.75
N ALA A 26 -3.86 -4.01 2.12
CA ALA A 26 -4.16 -5.43 1.94
C ALA A 26 -3.17 -6.15 0.99
N ALA A 27 -2.57 -5.42 0.05
CA ALA A 27 -1.60 -5.96 -0.90
C ALA A 27 -0.18 -6.12 -0.33
N LEU A 28 0.09 -5.65 0.89
CA LEU A 28 1.42 -5.72 1.48
C LEU A 28 1.77 -7.13 1.98
N VAL A 29 2.97 -7.58 1.65
CA VAL A 29 3.52 -8.87 2.07
C VAL A 29 4.72 -8.65 2.99
N ALA A 30 4.79 -9.42 4.08
CA ALA A 30 5.91 -9.35 5.01
C ALA A 30 7.13 -10.12 4.50
N CYS A 31 8.32 -9.55 4.68
CA CYS A 31 9.58 -10.25 4.46
C CYS A 31 9.81 -11.32 5.54
N GLU A 32 10.10 -12.55 5.14
CA GLU A 32 10.33 -13.68 6.04
C GLU A 32 11.55 -13.53 6.97
N HIS A 33 12.51 -12.66 6.62
CA HIS A 33 13.74 -12.49 7.37
C HIS A 33 13.71 -11.33 8.37
N CYS A 34 13.07 -10.21 8.00
CA CYS A 34 13.05 -9.00 8.84
C CYS A 34 11.65 -8.53 9.27
N GLY A 35 10.59 -9.16 8.76
CA GLY A 35 9.19 -8.84 9.10
C GLY A 35 8.68 -7.49 8.58
N ARG A 36 9.45 -6.75 7.77
CA ARG A 36 8.97 -5.51 7.12
C ARG A 36 8.03 -5.83 5.97
N THR A 37 7.00 -5.01 5.79
CA THR A 37 5.98 -5.19 4.76
C THR A 37 6.27 -4.38 3.50
N PHE A 38 6.03 -4.97 2.33
CA PHE A 38 6.31 -4.38 1.02
C PHE A 38 5.26 -4.82 -0.01
N ASN A 39 5.15 -4.08 -1.11
CA ASN A 39 4.50 -4.61 -2.32
C ASN A 39 5.32 -5.80 -2.86
N PRO A 40 4.68 -6.83 -3.45
CA PRO A 40 5.37 -8.03 -3.96
C PRO A 40 6.55 -7.71 -4.88
N ASP A 41 6.37 -6.77 -5.83
CA ASP A 41 7.42 -6.38 -6.77
C ASP A 41 8.65 -5.76 -6.09
N ARG A 42 8.44 -5.02 -5.00
CA ARG A 42 9.53 -4.40 -4.22
C ARG A 42 10.14 -5.38 -3.22
N LEU A 43 9.38 -6.36 -2.76
CA LEU A 43 9.88 -7.41 -1.87
C LEU A 43 11.03 -8.19 -2.53
N GLN A 44 10.91 -8.52 -3.82
CA GLN A 44 11.98 -9.18 -4.58
C GLN A 44 13.30 -8.37 -4.54
N ILE A 45 13.21 -7.05 -4.74
CA ILE A 45 14.37 -6.15 -4.73
C ILE A 45 14.92 -5.97 -3.31
N HIS A 46 14.10 -6.09 -2.28
CA HIS A 46 14.56 -6.06 -0.90
C HIS A 46 15.30 -7.36 -0.51
N GLN A 47 14.78 -8.52 -0.93
CA GLN A 47 15.29 -9.84 -0.55
C GLN A 47 16.69 -10.15 -1.14
N ARG A 48 17.12 -9.46 -2.19
CA ARG A 48 18.52 -9.55 -2.68
C ARG A 48 19.56 -9.02 -1.69
N SER A 49 19.17 -8.23 -0.68
CA SER A 49 20.07 -7.75 0.37
C SER A 49 19.66 -8.19 1.77
N CYS A 50 18.36 -8.34 2.03
CA CYS A 50 17.86 -8.84 3.30
C CYS A 50 17.80 -10.37 3.26
N THR A 51 18.67 -11.02 4.01
CA THR A 51 18.76 -12.49 4.10
C THR A 51 18.57 -12.97 5.54
N LYS A 52 18.43 -14.28 5.75
CA LYS A 52 18.35 -14.88 7.09
C LYS A 52 19.56 -14.54 7.97
N GLU A 53 20.76 -14.50 7.38
CA GLU A 53 22.01 -14.19 8.10
C GLU A 53 22.18 -12.69 8.33
N LYS A 54 21.68 -11.87 7.40
CA LYS A 54 21.81 -10.41 7.43
C LYS A 54 20.42 -9.76 7.30
N PRO A 55 19.56 -9.89 8.33
CA PRO A 55 18.25 -9.25 8.31
C PRO A 55 18.44 -7.74 8.43
N ALA A 56 17.70 -7.01 7.60
CA ALA A 56 17.79 -5.56 7.60
C ALA A 56 17.15 -4.95 8.86
N LYS A 57 17.89 -4.05 9.52
CA LYS A 57 17.46 -3.40 10.77
C LYS A 57 16.37 -2.36 10.51
N ARG A 58 15.41 -2.26 11.42
CA ARG A 58 14.38 -1.20 11.37
C ARG A 58 15.03 0.13 11.73
N VAL A 59 14.87 1.14 10.88
CA VAL A 59 15.24 2.52 11.23
C VAL A 59 14.17 3.03 12.17
N THR A 60 14.57 3.42 13.39
CA THR A 60 13.67 3.98 14.40
C THR A 60 13.42 5.45 14.08
N THR A 61 12.74 5.74 12.97
CA THR A 61 12.19 7.06 12.72
C THR A 61 10.82 7.10 13.38
N THR A 62 10.77 7.57 14.63
CA THR A 62 9.52 7.85 15.34
C THR A 62 8.69 8.85 14.53
N ASN A 63 7.42 8.52 14.30
CA ASN A 63 6.37 9.28 13.59
C ASN A 63 6.32 9.19 12.06
N ILE A 64 5.73 8.10 11.56
CA ILE A 64 4.98 8.08 10.30
C ILE A 64 3.69 7.30 10.57
N LYS A 65 2.68 7.96 11.13
CA LYS A 65 1.30 7.45 11.14
C LYS A 65 0.59 8.04 9.94
N LYS A 66 -0.29 7.27 9.28
CA LYS A 66 -1.34 7.83 8.42
C LYS A 66 -2.09 8.89 9.27
N PRO A 67 -2.34 10.12 8.80
CA PRO A 67 -3.40 10.92 9.40
C PRO A 67 -4.74 10.18 9.30
#